data_AF-A0A2S2CQ76-F1
#
_entry.id   AF-A0A2S2CQ76-F1
#
_cell.length_a   1.000
_cell.length_b   1.000
_cell.length_c   1.000
_cell.angle_alpha   90.00
_cell.angle_beta   90.00
_cell.angle_gamma   90.00
#
_symmetry.space_group_name_H-M   'P 1'
#
loop_
_entity.id
_entity.type
_entity.pdbx_description
1 polymer ?
#
loop_
_entity_poly.entity_id
_entity_poly.type
_entity_poly.pdbx_seq_one_letter_code
_entity_poly.pdbx_strand_id
1 'polypeptide(L)'
;MSLQSPRPSDPQPGDAHAGPATHERPVTGPTPPRPAPPRPLLGPEDPPPVTILKAESPSPVLLVCDHACRAVPRGLRDLGLTEEQLCRHIAYDIGAAELTRHLSERLGATAVLSGFSRLVIDPNRALEDPTAIPVISDDVVIPANRALDAAEQERRVEAIFRPYHAAVAGEIARRRERGQVPAIVSVHSFTPVMRGVARPWHIGVLWDRDPRIPLPLMERLRADGRWCVGDNEPYSGRNTAGGTIETHATPAGLPNVLLEVRQDLIAVPQGVELWGRVLGDALDPILADPSLYRIALYPRE
;
A
#
# COMPACT_ATOMS: atom_id res chain seq x y z
N MET A 1 -68.02 -75.80 54.91
CA MET A 1 -66.68 -75.52 55.48
C MET A 1 -65.70 -75.38 54.34
N SER A 2 -64.81 -74.37 54.43
CA SER A 2 -63.66 -74.11 53.56
C SER A 2 -64.02 -73.55 52.17
N LEU A 3 -63.98 -72.22 51.98
CA LEU A 3 -62.82 -71.31 51.81
C LEU A 3 -62.62 -71.04 50.31
N GLN A 4 -62.94 -69.80 49.94
CA GLN A 4 -62.91 -69.21 48.60
C GLN A 4 -61.49 -69.16 48.04
N SER A 5 -61.33 -69.72 46.84
CA SER A 5 -60.14 -69.57 45.98
C SER A 5 -60.24 -68.28 45.13
N PRO A 6 -59.13 -67.57 44.86
CA PRO A 6 -59.15 -66.31 44.15
C PRO A 6 -59.22 -66.49 42.62
N ARG A 7 -59.75 -65.45 41.96
CA ARG A 7 -60.16 -65.38 40.55
C ARG A 7 -58.99 -65.43 39.57
N PRO A 8 -59.17 -65.97 38.35
CA PRO A 8 -58.21 -65.88 37.27
C PRO A 8 -58.25 -64.50 36.60
N SER A 9 -57.07 -64.01 36.23
CA SER A 9 -56.82 -62.78 35.50
C SER A 9 -57.00 -62.97 34.00
N ASP A 10 -57.79 -62.09 33.37
CA ASP A 10 -58.01 -62.03 31.93
C ASP A 10 -56.76 -61.59 31.15
N PRO A 11 -56.54 -62.09 29.92
CA PRO A 11 -55.46 -61.67 29.04
C PRO A 11 -55.79 -60.33 28.35
N GLN A 12 -54.79 -59.46 28.24
CA GLN A 12 -54.88 -58.18 27.53
C GLN A 12 -55.03 -58.37 26.00
N PRO A 13 -55.83 -57.54 25.31
CA PRO A 13 -55.82 -57.46 23.86
C PRO A 13 -54.95 -56.29 23.37
N GLY A 14 -54.12 -56.59 22.36
CA GLY A 14 -54.06 -55.79 21.13
C GLY A 14 -53.07 -54.61 21.06
N ASP A 15 -52.03 -54.81 20.26
CA ASP A 15 -51.26 -53.74 19.62
C ASP A 15 -52.16 -52.79 18.81
N ALA A 16 -52.02 -51.49 19.07
CA ALA A 16 -52.47 -50.43 18.19
C ALA A 16 -51.32 -49.42 17.97
N HIS A 17 -50.65 -49.54 16.84
CA HIS A 17 -49.76 -48.51 16.32
C HIS A 17 -50.55 -47.24 15.97
N ALA A 18 -50.22 -46.10 16.58
CA ALA A 18 -50.58 -44.78 16.05
C ALA A 18 -49.65 -43.65 16.55
N GLY A 19 -48.83 -43.13 15.62
CA GLY A 19 -48.40 -41.73 15.56
C GLY A 19 -47.17 -41.30 16.38
N PRO A 20 -46.10 -40.76 15.75
CA PRO A 20 -45.10 -40.01 16.51
C PRO A 20 -45.75 -38.72 17.03
N ALA A 21 -45.45 -38.38 18.29
CA ALA A 21 -45.88 -37.14 18.90
C ALA A 21 -45.43 -35.93 18.07
N THR A 22 -46.37 -35.06 17.72
CA THR A 22 -46.07 -33.72 17.19
C THR A 22 -45.34 -32.93 18.28
N HIS A 23 -44.03 -32.77 18.12
CA HIS A 23 -43.27 -31.84 18.96
C HIS A 23 -43.73 -30.42 18.65
N GLU A 24 -44.34 -29.77 19.65
CA GLU A 24 -44.56 -28.33 19.63
C GLU A 24 -43.22 -27.62 19.36
N ARG A 25 -43.33 -26.54 18.58
CA ARG A 25 -42.24 -25.75 17.99
C ARG A 25 -41.04 -25.59 18.95
N PRO A 26 -39.80 -25.77 18.48
CA PRO A 26 -38.64 -25.56 19.33
C PRO A 26 -38.67 -24.12 19.86
N VAL A 27 -38.63 -23.97 21.19
CA VAL A 27 -38.37 -22.69 21.83
C VAL A 27 -36.94 -22.31 21.49
N THR A 28 -36.75 -21.50 20.45
CA THR A 28 -35.44 -20.95 20.12
C THR A 28 -35.08 -19.97 21.23
N GLY A 29 -34.02 -20.26 21.98
CA GLY A 29 -33.41 -19.29 22.89
C GLY A 29 -33.08 -17.99 22.15
N PRO A 30 -32.98 -16.85 22.86
CA PRO A 30 -32.71 -15.57 22.24
C PRO A 30 -31.46 -15.67 21.36
N THR A 31 -31.62 -15.31 20.08
CA THR A 31 -30.51 -15.20 19.13
C THR A 31 -29.41 -14.36 19.78
N PRO A 32 -28.15 -14.85 19.85
CA PRO A 32 -27.07 -14.05 20.40
C PRO A 32 -27.01 -12.71 19.65
N PRO A 33 -26.79 -11.60 20.37
CA PRO A 33 -26.74 -10.29 19.73
C PRO A 33 -25.72 -10.33 18.59
N ARG A 34 -26.16 -9.89 17.42
CA ARG A 34 -25.26 -9.75 16.26
C ARG A 34 -24.04 -8.95 16.72
N PRO A 35 -22.81 -9.46 16.52
CA PRO A 35 -21.61 -8.73 16.94
C PRO A 35 -21.68 -7.32 16.37
N ALA A 36 -21.38 -6.33 17.21
CA ALA A 36 -21.31 -4.94 16.77
C ALA A 36 -20.35 -4.86 15.57
N PRO A 37 -20.65 -4.05 14.54
CA PRO A 37 -19.73 -3.86 13.44
C PRO A 37 -18.37 -3.45 14.00
N PRO A 38 -17.26 -4.00 13.49
CA PRO A 38 -15.94 -3.65 13.97
C PRO A 38 -15.75 -2.14 13.87
N ARG A 39 -15.18 -1.53 14.91
CA ARG A 39 -14.90 -0.09 14.90
C ARG A 39 -14.05 0.26 13.67
N PRO A 40 -14.26 1.43 13.03
CA PRO A 40 -13.36 1.92 12.00
C PRO A 40 -11.91 1.93 12.52
N LEU A 41 -10.95 1.61 11.65
CA LEU A 41 -9.53 1.64 12.03
C LEU A 41 -9.07 3.08 12.30
N LEU A 42 -9.51 4.01 11.44
CA LEU A 42 -9.18 5.43 11.54
C LEU A 42 -10.27 6.18 12.31
N GLY A 43 -9.85 7.02 13.25
CA GLY A 43 -10.69 7.96 13.98
C GLY A 43 -10.52 9.40 13.50
N PRO A 44 -11.28 10.35 14.08
CA PRO A 44 -11.23 11.78 13.69
C PRO A 44 -9.87 12.46 13.88
N GLU A 45 -9.04 11.91 14.76
CA GLU A 45 -7.71 12.43 15.11
C GLU A 45 -6.59 11.79 14.28
N ASP A 46 -6.91 10.81 13.43
CA ASP A 46 -5.95 10.21 12.51
C ASP A 46 -5.80 11.10 11.26
N PRO A 47 -4.60 11.14 10.64
CA PRO A 47 -4.43 11.82 9.36
C PRO A 47 -5.29 11.17 8.27
N PRO A 48 -5.60 11.88 7.18
CA PRO A 48 -6.30 11.27 6.05
C PRO A 48 -5.44 10.14 5.45
N PRO A 49 -6.05 9.04 4.94
CA PRO A 49 -5.30 7.94 4.35
C PRO A 49 -4.56 8.32 3.07
N VAL A 50 -4.97 9.42 2.44
CA VAL A 50 -4.37 9.98 1.23
C VAL A 50 -4.30 11.50 1.36
N THR A 51 -3.20 12.08 0.90
CA THR A 51 -3.11 13.50 0.58
C THR A 51 -2.92 13.67 -0.93
N ILE A 52 -3.77 14.49 -1.55
CA ILE A 52 -3.63 14.88 -2.97
C ILE A 52 -3.21 16.35 -3.04
N LEU A 53 -2.07 16.60 -3.67
CA LEU A 53 -1.56 17.95 -3.94
C LEU A 53 -1.89 18.35 -5.37
N LYS A 54 -2.23 19.63 -5.59
CA LYS A 54 -2.58 20.17 -6.92
C LYS A 54 -3.59 19.27 -7.67
N ALA A 55 -4.70 18.92 -7.00
CA ALA A 55 -5.74 18.06 -7.56
C ALA A 55 -6.24 18.57 -8.92
N GLU A 56 -6.35 19.88 -9.10
CA GLU A 56 -6.82 20.48 -10.37
C GLU A 56 -5.71 20.73 -11.42
N SER A 57 -4.51 20.20 -11.21
CA SER A 57 -3.43 20.39 -12.19
C SER A 57 -3.80 19.83 -13.58
N PRO A 58 -3.55 20.59 -14.66
CA PRO A 58 -3.69 20.11 -16.03
C PRO A 58 -2.49 19.28 -16.51
N SER A 59 -1.40 19.22 -15.71
CA SER A 59 -0.17 18.51 -16.06
C SER A 59 -0.46 17.02 -16.30
N PRO A 60 0.06 16.43 -17.39
CA PRO A 60 -0.07 14.99 -17.64
C PRO A 60 0.78 14.17 -16.66
N VAL A 61 1.66 14.80 -15.89
CA VAL A 61 2.50 14.14 -14.88
C VAL A 61 1.67 13.86 -13.63
N LEU A 62 1.86 12.67 -13.07
CA LEU A 62 1.34 12.24 -11.78
C LEU A 62 2.50 11.76 -10.92
N LEU A 63 2.71 12.40 -9.77
CA LEU A 63 3.67 11.95 -8.77
C LEU A 63 2.96 11.04 -7.78
N VAL A 64 3.62 9.97 -7.36
CA VAL A 64 3.15 9.08 -6.28
C VAL A 64 4.26 8.91 -5.23
N CYS A 65 3.87 8.84 -3.96
CA CYS A 65 4.79 8.59 -2.85
C CYS A 65 4.12 7.64 -1.86
N ASP A 66 4.43 6.35 -2.03
CA ASP A 66 3.82 5.23 -1.31
C ASP A 66 4.16 5.23 0.18
N HIS A 67 5.36 5.73 0.54
CA HIS A 67 5.89 5.68 1.90
C HIS A 67 6.14 7.09 2.46
N ALA A 68 5.22 8.01 2.18
CA ALA A 68 5.35 9.42 2.49
C ALA A 68 5.34 9.77 4.00
N CYS A 69 4.80 8.90 4.85
CA CYS A 69 4.52 9.23 6.25
C CYS A 69 4.81 8.05 7.17
N ARG A 70 5.21 8.35 8.41
CA ARG A 70 5.41 7.36 9.48
C ARG A 70 4.21 7.19 10.42
N ALA A 71 3.07 7.84 10.13
CA ALA A 71 1.93 7.82 11.02
C ALA A 71 1.36 6.40 11.18
N VAL A 72 0.94 6.09 12.40
CA VAL A 72 0.23 4.86 12.74
C VAL A 72 -1.17 5.26 13.22
N PRO A 73 -2.24 4.58 12.79
CA PRO A 73 -3.57 4.83 13.31
C PRO A 73 -3.59 4.76 14.84
N ARG A 74 -4.24 5.71 15.51
CA ARG A 74 -4.31 5.75 16.98
C ARG A 74 -4.87 4.46 17.57
N GLY A 75 -5.77 3.79 16.85
CA GLY A 75 -6.31 2.47 17.23
C GLY A 75 -5.26 1.36 17.33
N LEU A 76 -4.13 1.49 16.63
CA LEU A 76 -2.99 0.57 16.65
C LEU A 76 -1.83 1.05 17.55
N ARG A 77 -1.99 2.22 18.19
CA ARG A 77 -0.97 2.88 19.03
C ARG A 77 0.33 3.08 18.24
N ASP A 78 1.42 2.48 18.69
CA ASP A 78 2.78 2.55 18.14
C ASP A 78 3.20 1.23 17.47
N LEU A 79 2.26 0.34 17.17
CA LEU A 79 2.52 -1.04 16.73
C LEU A 79 3.36 -1.89 17.70
N GLY A 80 3.58 -1.42 18.94
CA GLY A 80 4.53 -2.00 19.88
C GLY A 80 5.99 -1.62 19.59
N LEU A 81 6.23 -0.52 18.88
CA LEU A 81 7.53 0.02 18.54
C LEU A 81 7.86 1.26 19.37
N THR A 82 9.15 1.50 19.56
CA THR A 82 9.65 2.74 20.17
C THR A 82 9.60 3.89 19.17
N GLU A 83 9.59 5.12 19.67
CA GLU A 83 9.66 6.33 18.82
C GLU A 83 10.93 6.35 17.96
N GLU A 84 12.06 5.89 18.49
CA GLU A 84 13.31 5.76 17.73
C GLU A 84 13.15 4.81 16.52
N GLN A 85 12.46 3.68 16.71
CA GLN A 85 12.18 2.73 15.62
C GLN A 85 11.22 3.32 14.59
N LEU A 86 10.20 4.07 15.01
CA LEU A 86 9.27 4.74 14.10
C LEU A 86 9.92 5.88 13.30
N CYS A 87 11.01 6.47 13.80
CA CYS A 87 11.79 7.49 13.10
C CYS A 87 12.82 6.92 12.10
N ARG A 88 12.97 5.58 12.03
CA ARG A 88 13.87 4.91 11.07
C ARG A 88 13.18 4.67 9.72
N HIS A 89 14.00 4.41 8.71
CA HIS A 89 13.58 4.09 7.34
C HIS A 89 12.67 2.86 7.21
N ILE A 90 12.57 2.03 8.26
CA ILE A 90 11.63 0.89 8.28
C ILE A 90 10.17 1.35 8.25
N ALA A 91 9.87 2.55 8.78
CA ALA A 91 8.51 3.04 8.91
C ALA A 91 8.04 3.85 7.69
N TYR A 92 8.95 4.50 6.98
CA TYR A 92 8.66 5.43 5.89
C TYR A 92 9.94 5.80 5.14
N ASP A 93 9.80 6.43 3.98
CA ASP A 93 10.92 6.91 3.18
C ASP A 93 11.29 8.34 3.62
N ILE A 94 12.40 8.47 4.34
CA ILE A 94 12.84 9.74 4.95
C ILE A 94 13.13 10.79 3.86
N GLY A 95 12.38 11.89 3.89
CA GLY A 95 12.51 13.02 2.96
C GLY A 95 11.77 12.85 1.64
N ALA A 96 11.22 11.67 1.34
CA ALA A 96 10.56 11.40 0.06
C ALA A 96 9.29 12.24 -0.13
N ALA A 97 8.50 12.48 0.92
CA ALA A 97 7.30 13.29 0.84
C ALA A 97 7.61 14.77 0.55
N GLU A 98 8.67 15.31 1.16
CA GLU A 98 9.14 16.68 0.99
C GLU A 98 9.73 16.88 -0.40
N LEU A 99 10.51 15.90 -0.88
CA LEU A 99 10.98 15.86 -2.26
C LEU A 99 9.81 15.79 -3.26
N THR A 100 8.80 14.96 -2.98
CA THR A 100 7.58 14.86 -3.81
C THR A 100 6.83 16.19 -3.87
N ARG A 101 6.69 16.89 -2.74
CA ARG A 101 6.09 18.24 -2.69
C ARG A 101 6.89 19.23 -3.54
N HIS A 102 8.21 19.23 -3.42
CA HIS A 102 9.07 20.10 -4.20
C HIS A 102 8.94 19.81 -5.71
N LEU A 103 8.93 18.55 -6.12
CA LEU A 103 8.73 18.16 -7.52
C LEU A 103 7.32 18.50 -8.01
N SER A 104 6.29 18.35 -7.17
CA SER A 104 4.91 18.74 -7.50
C SER A 104 4.81 20.23 -7.80
N GLU A 105 5.43 21.07 -6.98
CA GLU A 105 5.51 22.51 -7.22
C GLU A 105 6.24 22.84 -8.52
N ARG A 106 7.44 22.28 -8.71
CA ARG A 106 8.25 22.56 -9.90
C ARG A 106 7.58 22.13 -11.21
N LEU A 107 7.05 20.92 -11.25
CA LEU A 107 6.45 20.33 -12.45
C LEU A 107 4.99 20.79 -12.64
N GLY A 108 4.46 21.57 -11.70
CA GLY A 108 3.05 21.89 -11.61
C GLY A 108 2.16 20.63 -11.57
N ALA A 109 2.67 19.49 -11.09
CA ALA A 109 2.04 18.18 -11.23
C ALA A 109 1.20 17.79 -10.01
N THR A 110 0.11 17.06 -10.21
CA THR A 110 -0.61 16.43 -9.08
C THR A 110 0.30 15.41 -8.40
N ALA A 111 0.24 15.35 -7.07
CA ALA A 111 0.92 14.31 -6.30
C ALA A 111 -0.04 13.59 -5.37
N VAL A 112 0.06 12.26 -5.29
CA VAL A 112 -0.69 11.41 -4.36
C VAL A 112 0.28 10.82 -3.34
N LEU A 113 0.06 11.12 -2.06
CA LEU A 113 0.92 10.69 -0.95
C LEU A 113 0.11 9.80 0.01
N SER A 114 0.69 8.66 0.39
CA SER A 114 0.11 7.80 1.43
C SER A 114 0.13 8.49 2.80
N GLY A 115 -0.96 8.33 3.56
CA GLY A 115 -1.14 8.98 4.86
C GLY A 115 -0.50 8.24 6.04
N PHE A 116 -0.12 6.97 5.87
CA PHE A 116 0.30 6.09 6.95
C PHE A 116 1.59 5.34 6.65
N SER A 117 2.24 4.88 7.72
CA SER A 117 3.43 4.05 7.68
C SER A 117 3.17 2.76 6.93
N ARG A 118 4.13 2.38 6.08
CA ARG A 118 4.17 1.06 5.45
C ARG A 118 4.21 -0.12 6.44
N LEU A 119 4.55 0.12 7.71
CA LEU A 119 4.48 -0.92 8.75
C LEU A 119 3.04 -1.25 9.14
N VAL A 120 2.07 -0.37 8.86
CA VAL A 120 0.65 -0.68 9.04
C VAL A 120 0.19 -1.57 7.90
N ILE A 121 0.33 -1.07 6.67
CA ILE A 121 0.17 -1.82 5.43
C ILE A 121 0.95 -1.08 4.33
N ASP A 122 1.82 -1.79 3.61
CA ASP A 122 2.67 -1.24 2.55
C ASP A 122 1.87 -1.16 1.24
N PRO A 123 1.55 0.04 0.72
CA PRO A 123 0.81 0.17 -0.53
C PRO A 123 1.64 -0.16 -1.78
N ASN A 124 2.95 -0.36 -1.66
CA ASN A 124 3.82 -0.77 -2.75
C ASN A 124 4.11 -2.28 -2.73
N ARG A 125 3.10 -3.08 -2.32
CA ARG A 125 3.12 -4.54 -2.24
C ARG A 125 1.78 -5.13 -2.70
N ALA A 126 1.83 -6.33 -3.29
CA ALA A 126 0.63 -7.15 -3.46
C ALA A 126 0.04 -7.49 -2.09
N LEU A 127 -1.29 -7.56 -1.97
CA LEU A 127 -1.93 -7.89 -0.68
C LEU A 127 -1.57 -9.29 -0.19
N GLU A 128 -1.25 -10.20 -1.10
CA GLU A 128 -0.82 -11.57 -0.82
C GLU A 128 0.66 -11.65 -0.42
N ASP A 129 1.43 -10.59 -0.61
CA ASP A 129 2.84 -10.53 -0.21
C ASP A 129 2.92 -10.49 1.33
N PRO A 130 3.68 -11.40 1.98
CA PRO A 130 3.82 -11.41 3.44
C PRO A 130 4.47 -10.14 4.00
N THR A 131 5.10 -9.31 3.15
CA THR A 131 5.67 -8.02 3.49
C THR A 131 4.70 -6.85 3.30
N ALA A 132 3.48 -7.08 2.79
CA ALA A 132 2.43 -6.06 2.75
C ALA A 132 2.01 -5.62 4.15
N ILE A 133 1.98 -6.55 5.12
CA ILE A 133 1.86 -6.23 6.54
C ILE A 133 3.03 -6.92 7.26
N PRO A 134 4.21 -6.26 7.34
CA PRO A 134 5.44 -6.95 7.72
C PRO A 134 5.44 -7.29 9.21
N VAL A 135 5.75 -8.54 9.55
CA VAL A 135 5.99 -8.95 10.96
C VAL A 135 7.40 -8.54 11.43
N ILE A 136 8.34 -8.43 10.49
CA ILE A 136 9.73 -8.04 10.71
C ILE A 136 10.12 -7.06 9.59
N SER A 137 10.77 -5.97 9.97
CA SER A 137 11.41 -5.03 9.03
C SER A 137 12.85 -4.79 9.49
N ASP A 138 13.80 -5.09 8.62
CA ASP A 138 15.22 -5.27 8.96
C ASP A 138 15.42 -6.21 10.17
N ASP A 139 15.88 -5.66 11.29
CA ASP A 139 16.17 -6.34 12.55
C ASP A 139 15.08 -6.11 13.62
N VAL A 140 14.01 -5.40 13.25
CA VAL A 140 12.94 -4.99 14.16
C VAL A 140 11.71 -5.86 13.95
N VAL A 141 11.28 -6.53 15.02
CA VAL A 141 9.95 -7.17 15.08
C VAL A 141 8.91 -6.09 15.25
N ILE A 142 7.77 -6.20 14.57
CA ILE A 142 6.59 -5.34 14.72
C ILE A 142 5.54 -6.12 15.52
N PRO A 143 5.46 -5.95 16.86
CA PRO A 143 4.64 -6.82 17.71
C PRO A 143 3.17 -6.85 17.32
N ALA A 144 2.59 -5.71 16.93
CA ALA A 144 1.18 -5.59 16.54
C ALA A 144 0.84 -6.24 15.19
N ASN A 145 1.84 -6.68 14.41
CA ASN A 145 1.62 -7.38 13.15
C ASN A 145 1.70 -8.90 13.30
N ARG A 146 2.04 -9.41 14.49
CA ARG A 146 2.09 -10.86 14.73
C ARG A 146 0.67 -11.45 14.81
N ALA A 147 0.48 -12.56 14.12
CA ALA A 147 -0.74 -13.36 14.18
C ALA A 147 -2.04 -12.55 13.95
N LEU A 148 -2.00 -11.57 13.04
CA LEU A 148 -3.18 -10.84 12.61
C LEU A 148 -4.20 -11.80 12.00
N ASP A 149 -5.43 -11.77 12.50
CA ASP A 149 -6.54 -12.44 11.84
C ASP A 149 -6.93 -11.75 10.53
N ALA A 150 -7.71 -12.43 9.71
CA ALA A 150 -8.16 -11.90 8.43
C ALA A 150 -9.02 -10.62 8.57
N ALA A 151 -9.73 -10.47 9.68
CA ALA A 151 -10.58 -9.30 9.90
C ALA A 151 -9.73 -8.04 10.13
N GLU A 152 -8.64 -8.13 10.89
CA GLU A 152 -7.73 -7.01 11.11
C GLU A 152 -6.91 -6.68 9.87
N GLN A 153 -6.51 -7.67 9.08
CA GLN A 153 -5.90 -7.44 7.78
C GLN A 153 -6.84 -6.67 6.86
N GLU A 154 -8.10 -7.12 6.71
CA GLU A 154 -9.09 -6.43 5.88
C GLU A 154 -9.38 -5.01 6.39
N ARG A 155 -9.40 -4.78 7.71
CA ARG A 155 -9.57 -3.42 8.27
C ARG A 155 -8.47 -2.47 7.82
N ARG A 156 -7.22 -2.92 7.71
CA ARG A 156 -6.10 -2.10 7.20
C ARG A 156 -6.21 -1.90 5.69
N VAL A 157 -6.64 -2.93 4.96
CA VAL A 157 -6.88 -2.87 3.53
C VAL A 157 -7.94 -1.80 3.20
N GLU A 158 -9.12 -1.89 3.81
CA GLU A 158 -10.24 -0.98 3.57
C GLU A 158 -9.94 0.46 4.00
N ALA A 159 -9.21 0.64 5.11
CA ALA A 159 -8.98 1.96 5.67
C ALA A 159 -7.80 2.72 5.05
N ILE A 160 -6.79 2.02 4.52
CA ILE A 160 -5.51 2.64 4.12
C ILE A 160 -5.14 2.24 2.68
N PHE A 161 -5.02 0.94 2.40
CA PHE A 161 -4.55 0.46 1.11
C PHE A 161 -5.53 0.82 -0.03
N ARG A 162 -6.81 0.45 0.08
CA ARG A 162 -7.80 0.71 -0.96
C ARG A 162 -7.99 2.21 -1.22
N PRO A 163 -8.10 3.10 -0.22
CA PRO A 163 -8.18 4.54 -0.46
C PRO A 163 -6.98 5.09 -1.23
N TYR A 164 -5.76 4.62 -0.93
CA TYR A 164 -4.55 5.02 -1.66
C TYR A 164 -4.60 4.61 -3.13
N HIS A 165 -4.83 3.32 -3.43
CA HIS A 165 -4.89 2.87 -4.82
C HIS A 165 -6.09 3.45 -5.58
N ALA A 166 -7.22 3.70 -4.91
CA ALA A 166 -8.37 4.37 -5.51
C ALA A 166 -8.05 5.83 -5.89
N ALA A 167 -7.29 6.56 -5.06
CA ALA A 167 -6.85 7.91 -5.38
C ALA A 167 -5.91 7.94 -6.59
N VAL A 168 -4.92 7.04 -6.64
CA VAL A 168 -4.01 6.92 -7.79
C VAL A 168 -4.79 6.59 -9.07
N ALA A 169 -5.69 5.60 -9.01
CA ALA A 169 -6.53 5.21 -10.14
C ALA A 169 -7.44 6.35 -10.61
N GLY A 170 -8.02 7.11 -9.67
CA GLY A 170 -8.86 8.27 -9.97
C GLY A 170 -8.09 9.37 -10.70
N GLU A 171 -6.86 9.68 -10.28
CA GLU A 171 -6.03 10.69 -10.94
C GLU A 171 -5.57 10.27 -12.34
N ILE A 172 -5.36 8.97 -12.56
CA ILE A 172 -5.09 8.41 -13.90
C ILE A 172 -6.34 8.52 -14.78
N ALA A 173 -7.51 8.12 -14.27
CA ALA A 173 -8.77 8.20 -15.00
C ALA A 173 -9.09 9.64 -15.42
N ARG A 174 -8.96 10.61 -14.50
CA ARG A 174 -9.21 12.03 -14.75
C ARG A 174 -8.34 12.60 -15.87
N ARG A 175 -7.09 12.15 -16.01
CA ARG A 175 -6.20 12.52 -17.13
C ARG A 175 -6.66 11.88 -18.44
N ARG A 176 -7.03 10.60 -18.40
CA ARG A 176 -7.54 9.88 -19.58
C ARG A 176 -8.85 10.46 -20.12
N GLU A 177 -9.74 10.90 -19.24
CA GLU A 177 -10.99 11.59 -19.61
C GLU A 177 -10.73 12.90 -20.38
N ARG A 178 -9.59 13.56 -20.12
CA ARG A 178 -9.12 14.73 -20.88
C ARG A 178 -8.34 14.37 -22.15
N GLY A 179 -8.29 13.10 -22.54
CA GLY A 179 -7.51 12.63 -23.69
C GLY A 179 -5.99 12.64 -23.46
N GLN A 180 -5.52 12.70 -22.20
CA GLN A 180 -4.10 12.69 -21.86
C GLN A 180 -3.63 11.26 -21.50
N VAL A 181 -2.40 10.92 -21.90
CA VAL A 181 -1.70 9.75 -21.35
C VAL A 181 -0.90 10.22 -20.13
N PRO A 182 -1.18 9.74 -18.91
CA PRO A 182 -0.39 10.13 -17.74
C PRO A 182 1.04 9.59 -17.78
N ALA A 183 2.00 10.40 -17.31
CA ALA A 183 3.35 9.94 -16.96
C ALA A 183 3.48 9.82 -15.43
N ILE A 184 3.85 8.64 -14.94
CA ILE A 184 3.86 8.33 -13.50
C ILE A 184 5.31 8.36 -12.98
N VAL A 185 5.58 9.21 -12.00
CA VAL A 185 6.87 9.27 -11.32
C VAL A 185 6.65 8.87 -9.86
N SER A 186 7.15 7.70 -9.48
CA SER A 186 7.14 7.27 -8.08
C SER A 186 8.40 7.78 -7.38
N VAL A 187 8.24 8.34 -6.17
CA VAL A 187 9.32 8.98 -5.40
C VAL A 187 9.51 8.25 -4.08
N HIS A 188 10.71 7.71 -3.90
CA HIS A 188 11.16 6.94 -2.75
C HIS A 188 12.53 7.42 -2.26
N SER A 189 12.93 6.88 -1.11
CA SER A 189 14.27 7.04 -0.58
C SER A 189 14.78 5.77 0.05
N PHE A 190 16.09 5.60 0.10
CA PHE A 190 16.71 4.43 0.73
C PHE A 190 17.80 4.81 1.73
N THR A 191 17.99 3.94 2.73
CA THR A 191 19.06 4.10 3.73
C THR A 191 20.46 3.96 3.12
N PRO A 192 21.44 4.80 3.49
CA PRO A 192 22.79 4.78 2.92
C PRO A 192 23.60 3.53 3.26
N VAL A 193 23.27 2.84 4.34
CA VAL A 193 23.93 1.60 4.77
C VAL A 193 22.86 0.58 5.12
N MET A 194 22.95 -0.60 4.52
CA MET A 194 22.05 -1.72 4.81
C MET A 194 22.88 -2.92 5.27
N ARG A 195 22.60 -3.42 6.48
CA ARG A 195 23.31 -4.57 7.08
C ARG A 195 24.84 -4.42 7.04
N GLY A 196 25.33 -3.21 7.31
CA GLY A 196 26.76 -2.87 7.31
C GLY A 196 27.37 -2.63 5.92
N VAL A 197 26.60 -2.80 4.83
CA VAL A 197 27.08 -2.55 3.46
C VAL A 197 26.66 -1.15 3.02
N ALA A 198 27.65 -0.33 2.65
CA ALA A 198 27.41 0.99 2.09
C ALA A 198 26.78 0.89 0.70
N ARG A 199 25.79 1.76 0.44
CA ARG A 199 25.13 1.89 -0.87
C ARG A 199 25.65 3.16 -1.53
N PRO A 200 26.57 3.04 -2.51
CA PRO A 200 27.33 4.17 -3.03
C PRO A 200 26.47 5.13 -3.88
N TRP A 201 25.38 4.64 -4.44
CA TRP A 201 24.50 5.43 -5.30
C TRP A 201 23.90 6.61 -4.55
N HIS A 202 23.89 7.76 -5.19
CA HIS A 202 23.17 8.93 -4.70
C HIS A 202 21.69 8.88 -5.10
N ILE A 203 21.42 8.29 -6.27
CA ILE A 203 20.08 8.04 -6.78
C ILE A 203 20.03 6.73 -7.55
N GLY A 204 19.00 5.93 -7.27
CA GLY A 204 18.54 4.81 -8.08
C GLY A 204 17.43 5.23 -9.03
N VAL A 205 17.53 4.79 -10.28
CA VAL A 205 16.45 4.87 -11.26
C VAL A 205 15.96 3.46 -11.51
N LEU A 206 14.78 3.16 -10.99
CA LEU A 206 14.15 1.85 -11.03
C LEU A 206 13.11 1.80 -12.13
N TRP A 207 13.14 0.71 -12.88
CA TRP A 207 12.28 0.48 -14.02
C TRP A 207 12.29 -0.98 -14.45
N ASP A 208 11.19 -1.44 -15.01
CA ASP A 208 11.09 -2.80 -15.57
C ASP A 208 11.63 -2.83 -17.01
N ARG A 209 10.74 -2.57 -17.99
CA ARG A 209 11.08 -2.64 -19.43
C ARG A 209 10.76 -1.38 -20.22
N ASP A 210 9.98 -0.45 -19.67
CA ASP A 210 9.66 0.82 -20.34
C ASP A 210 10.83 1.82 -20.21
N PRO A 211 11.55 2.11 -21.30
CA PRO A 211 12.77 2.92 -21.24
C PRO A 211 12.51 4.42 -21.32
N ARG A 212 11.25 4.85 -21.57
CA ARG A 212 10.95 6.20 -22.08
C ARG A 212 11.35 7.33 -21.14
N ILE A 213 11.20 7.14 -19.83
CA ILE A 213 11.69 8.07 -18.80
C ILE A 213 13.03 7.61 -18.22
N PRO A 214 13.20 6.34 -17.81
CA PRO A 214 14.37 5.91 -17.06
C PRO A 214 15.71 6.11 -17.79
N LEU A 215 15.78 5.72 -19.07
CA LEU A 215 17.03 5.81 -19.83
C LEU A 215 17.50 7.26 -20.04
N PRO A 216 16.69 8.18 -20.60
CA PRO A 216 17.13 9.57 -20.75
C PRO A 216 17.34 10.27 -19.41
N LEU A 217 16.63 9.87 -18.34
CA LEU A 217 16.86 10.40 -17.00
C LEU A 217 18.25 10.01 -16.48
N MET A 218 18.60 8.72 -16.58
CA MET A 218 19.92 8.24 -16.18
C MET A 218 21.03 8.88 -17.00
N GLU A 219 20.84 9.04 -18.32
CA GLU A 219 21.80 9.73 -19.19
C GLU A 219 22.07 11.16 -18.70
N ARG A 220 21.01 11.93 -18.43
CA ARG A 220 21.12 13.32 -17.94
C ARG A 220 21.79 13.41 -16.57
N LEU A 221 21.40 12.55 -15.63
CA LEU A 221 21.99 12.53 -14.28
C LEU A 221 23.47 12.12 -14.32
N ARG A 222 23.86 11.21 -15.21
CA ARG A 222 25.26 10.79 -15.40
C ARG A 222 26.10 11.86 -16.09
N ALA A 223 25.52 12.60 -17.04
CA ALA A 223 26.21 13.67 -17.76
C ALA A 223 26.65 14.84 -16.85
N ASP A 224 25.95 15.04 -15.72
CA ASP A 224 26.35 16.00 -14.69
C ASP A 224 27.72 15.65 -14.05
N GLY A 225 28.05 14.35 -13.96
CA GLY A 225 29.34 13.86 -13.44
C GLY A 225 29.49 13.92 -11.92
N ARG A 226 28.63 14.62 -11.18
CA ARG A 226 28.66 14.68 -9.71
C ARG A 226 28.01 13.48 -9.02
N TRP A 227 27.13 12.75 -9.71
CA TRP A 227 26.23 11.79 -9.09
C TRP A 227 26.56 10.33 -9.43
N CYS A 228 26.60 9.47 -8.42
CA CYS A 228 26.60 8.03 -8.62
C CYS A 228 25.15 7.58 -8.88
N VAL A 229 24.84 7.24 -10.13
CA VAL A 229 23.48 6.88 -10.59
C VAL A 229 23.35 5.37 -10.75
N GLY A 230 22.49 4.77 -9.93
CA GLY A 230 22.14 3.36 -9.99
C GLY A 230 21.09 3.09 -11.07
N ASP A 231 21.35 2.11 -11.93
CA ASP A 231 20.34 1.53 -12.82
C ASP A 231 19.77 0.31 -12.11
N ASN A 232 18.53 0.40 -11.61
CA ASN A 232 17.94 -0.65 -10.79
C ASN A 232 18.80 -1.03 -9.57
N GLU A 233 19.33 -0.02 -8.88
CA GLU A 233 20.06 -0.14 -7.61
C GLU A 233 19.56 0.92 -6.62
N PRO A 234 19.51 0.66 -5.30
CA PRO A 234 19.90 -0.60 -4.63
C PRO A 234 18.83 -1.70 -4.70
N TYR A 235 17.72 -1.40 -5.36
CA TYR A 235 16.61 -2.31 -5.63
C TYR A 235 16.31 -2.28 -7.13
N SER A 236 15.66 -3.32 -7.63
CA SER A 236 15.26 -3.40 -9.03
C SER A 236 13.76 -3.22 -9.19
N GLY A 237 13.35 -2.41 -10.17
CA GLY A 237 11.97 -2.31 -10.62
C GLY A 237 11.53 -3.46 -11.53
N ARG A 238 12.44 -4.41 -11.81
CA ARG A 238 12.13 -5.60 -12.62
C ARG A 238 11.43 -6.65 -11.77
N ASN A 239 10.38 -7.26 -12.33
CA ASN A 239 9.61 -8.34 -11.70
C ASN A 239 9.02 -7.98 -10.32
N THR A 240 8.74 -6.71 -10.06
CA THR A 240 8.11 -6.25 -8.81
C THR A 240 6.60 -6.47 -8.89
N ALA A 241 6.15 -7.67 -8.52
CA ALA A 241 4.71 -7.97 -8.47
C ALA A 241 4.01 -7.12 -7.39
N GLY A 242 2.91 -6.47 -7.78
CA GLY A 242 2.02 -5.75 -6.85
C GLY A 242 2.51 -4.41 -6.33
N GLY A 243 3.64 -3.88 -6.83
CA GLY A 243 4.01 -2.50 -6.57
C GLY A 243 3.09 -1.50 -7.29
N THR A 244 3.02 -0.25 -6.82
CA THR A 244 2.16 0.81 -7.36
C THR A 244 2.34 1.02 -8.86
N ILE A 245 3.58 0.96 -9.35
CA ILE A 245 3.88 1.05 -10.79
C ILE A 245 3.34 -0.16 -11.56
N GLU A 246 3.47 -1.37 -11.04
CA GLU A 246 2.93 -2.58 -11.66
C GLU A 246 1.39 -2.59 -11.64
N THR A 247 0.77 -2.05 -10.59
CA THR A 247 -0.69 -1.95 -10.49
C THR A 247 -1.27 -0.96 -11.50
N HIS A 248 -0.63 0.21 -11.63
CA HIS A 248 -1.27 1.37 -12.29
C HIS A 248 -0.65 1.76 -13.63
N ALA A 249 0.64 1.49 -13.85
CA ALA A 249 1.37 2.01 -15.01
C ALA A 249 1.69 0.95 -16.06
N THR A 250 2.38 -0.12 -15.65
CA THR A 250 2.98 -1.11 -16.58
C THR A 250 1.93 -1.81 -17.45
N PRO A 251 0.86 -2.42 -16.90
CA PRO A 251 -0.15 -3.12 -17.70
C PRO A 251 -0.95 -2.17 -18.59
N ALA A 252 -1.01 -0.90 -18.20
CA ALA A 252 -1.72 0.16 -18.89
C ALA A 252 -0.88 0.86 -19.97
N GLY A 253 0.40 0.48 -20.13
CA GLY A 253 1.34 1.06 -21.10
C GLY A 253 1.67 2.52 -20.84
N LEU A 254 1.56 2.98 -19.59
CA LEU A 254 1.82 4.36 -19.20
C LEU A 254 3.32 4.59 -18.98
N PRO A 255 3.90 5.70 -19.49
CA PRO A 255 5.29 6.04 -19.23
C PRO A 255 5.51 6.21 -17.72
N ASN A 256 6.56 5.58 -17.20
CA ASN A 256 6.80 5.56 -15.77
C ASN A 256 8.28 5.49 -15.39
N VAL A 257 8.57 5.90 -14.16
CA VAL A 257 9.86 5.72 -13.50
C VAL A 257 9.67 5.69 -11.99
N LEU A 258 10.49 4.93 -11.27
CA LEU A 258 10.60 4.97 -9.82
C LEU A 258 11.96 5.55 -9.44
N LEU A 259 11.96 6.60 -8.61
CA LEU A 259 13.14 7.30 -8.14
C LEU A 259 13.44 6.87 -6.70
N GLU A 260 14.67 6.47 -6.45
CA GLU A 260 15.18 6.11 -5.12
C GLU A 260 16.31 7.08 -4.75
N VAL A 261 16.06 8.09 -3.93
CA VAL A 261 17.12 9.03 -3.50
C VAL A 261 17.73 8.57 -2.18
N ARG A 262 19.06 8.58 -2.04
CA ARG A 262 19.67 8.18 -0.78
C ARG A 262 19.28 9.16 0.33
N GLN A 263 18.68 8.64 1.40
CA GLN A 263 17.92 9.47 2.36
C GLN A 263 18.77 10.52 3.09
N ASP A 264 20.08 10.28 3.31
CA ASP A 264 20.99 11.26 3.92
C ASP A 264 21.07 12.55 3.11
N LEU A 265 20.78 12.48 1.81
CA LEU A 265 20.82 13.61 0.90
C LEU A 265 19.53 14.45 0.90
N ILE A 266 18.44 13.93 1.49
CA ILE A 266 17.12 14.58 1.53
C ILE A 266 16.48 14.57 2.93
N ALA A 267 17.25 14.24 3.97
CA ALA A 267 16.77 14.25 5.36
C ALA A 267 16.52 15.66 5.92
N VAL A 268 17.05 16.70 5.27
CA VAL A 268 16.93 18.11 5.69
C VAL A 268 16.45 19.00 4.53
N PRO A 269 15.82 20.16 4.81
CA PRO A 269 15.24 21.02 3.78
C PRO A 269 16.21 21.41 2.65
N GLN A 270 17.48 21.70 2.99
CA GLN A 270 18.50 22.08 1.99
C GLN A 270 18.81 20.93 1.02
N GLY A 271 18.81 19.69 1.53
CA GLY A 271 19.01 18.50 0.73
C GLY A 271 17.83 18.25 -0.22
N VAL A 272 16.61 18.40 0.28
CA VAL A 272 15.37 18.36 -0.52
C VAL A 272 15.41 19.41 -1.63
N GLU A 273 15.80 20.64 -1.32
CA GLU A 273 15.89 21.73 -2.30
C GLU A 273 16.93 21.43 -3.39
N LEU A 274 18.10 20.91 -3.01
CA LEU A 274 19.13 20.49 -3.95
C LEU A 274 18.63 19.37 -4.86
N TRP A 275 18.09 18.29 -4.30
CA TRP A 275 17.63 17.14 -5.07
C TRP A 275 16.38 17.44 -5.89
N GLY A 276 15.49 18.29 -5.38
CA GLY A 276 14.34 18.80 -6.12
C GLY A 276 14.75 19.61 -7.35
N ARG A 277 15.85 20.37 -7.28
CA ARG A 277 16.46 21.00 -8.46
C ARG A 277 17.10 19.99 -9.39
N VAL A 278 18.00 19.12 -8.89
CA VAL A 278 18.73 18.14 -9.70
C VAL A 278 17.77 17.25 -10.50
N LEU A 279 16.77 16.69 -9.82
CA LEU A 279 15.76 15.85 -10.46
C LEU A 279 14.85 16.64 -11.38
N GLY A 280 14.44 17.83 -10.96
CA GLY A 280 13.65 18.73 -11.80
C GLY A 280 14.35 19.08 -13.12
N ASP A 281 15.60 19.53 -13.06
CA ASP A 281 16.42 19.89 -14.22
C ASP A 281 16.58 18.69 -15.18
N ALA A 282 16.71 17.48 -14.63
CA ALA A 282 16.85 16.26 -15.42
C ALA A 282 15.51 15.79 -16.03
N LEU A 283 14.39 15.94 -15.31
CA LEU A 283 13.06 15.51 -15.73
C LEU A 283 12.37 16.48 -16.69
N ASP A 284 12.51 17.79 -16.50
CA ASP A 284 11.83 18.83 -17.29
C ASP A 284 11.90 18.59 -18.82
N PRO A 285 13.09 18.38 -19.43
CA PRO A 285 13.17 18.15 -20.88
C PRO A 285 12.59 16.80 -21.32
N ILE A 286 12.55 15.79 -20.45
CA ILE A 286 11.97 14.47 -20.75
C ILE A 286 10.45 14.58 -20.73
N LEU A 287 9.91 15.22 -19.68
CA LEU A 287 8.47 15.41 -19.49
C LEU A 287 7.89 16.48 -20.43
N ALA A 288 8.72 17.33 -21.02
CA ALA A 288 8.31 18.27 -22.06
C ALA A 288 8.15 17.61 -23.45
N ASP A 289 8.71 16.42 -23.69
CA ASP A 289 8.61 15.75 -24.99
C ASP A 289 7.20 15.18 -25.21
N PRO A 290 6.42 15.68 -26.18
CA PRO A 290 5.08 15.17 -26.48
C PRO A 290 5.08 13.69 -26.89
N SER A 291 6.19 13.19 -27.43
CA SER A 291 6.31 11.79 -27.85
C SER A 291 6.17 10.83 -26.67
N LEU A 292 6.54 11.25 -25.46
CA LEU A 292 6.45 10.47 -24.23
C LEU A 292 5.03 9.94 -23.99
N TYR A 293 4.04 10.79 -24.24
CA TYR A 293 2.64 10.64 -23.82
C TYR A 293 1.82 9.79 -24.81
N ARG A 294 2.28 8.57 -25.06
CA ARG A 294 1.60 7.55 -25.87
C ARG A 294 1.42 6.27 -25.08
N ILE A 295 0.41 5.47 -25.38
CA ILE A 295 0.29 4.13 -24.80
C ILE A 295 1.27 3.20 -25.54
N ALA A 296 2.16 2.53 -24.80
CA ALA A 296 3.10 1.55 -25.34
C ALA A 296 3.33 0.44 -24.32
N LEU A 297 3.18 -0.82 -24.75
CA LEU A 297 3.38 -1.99 -23.90
C LEU A 297 4.81 -2.52 -24.07
N TYR A 298 5.43 -2.87 -22.95
CA TYR A 298 6.76 -3.46 -22.88
C TYR A 298 6.67 -4.79 -22.13
N PRO A 299 6.10 -5.84 -22.75
CA PRO A 299 5.81 -7.09 -22.06
C PRO A 299 7.07 -7.80 -21.59
N ARG A 300 6.95 -8.54 -20.49
CA ARG A 300 7.93 -9.55 -20.07
C ARG A 300 7.90 -10.69 -21.08
N GLU A 301 9.07 -11.27 -21.35
CA GLU A 301 9.20 -12.49 -22.17
C GLU A 301 8.69 -13.71 -21.40
#